data_AF-A0A7J3GC94-F1
#
_entry.id   AF-A0A7J3GC94-F1
#
_cell.length_a   1.000
_cell.length_b   1.000
_cell.length_c   1.000
_cell.angle_alpha   90.00
_cell.angle_beta   90.00
_cell.angle_gamma   90.00
#
_symmetry.space_group_name_H-M   'P 1'
#
loop_
_entity.id
_entity.type
_entity.pdbx_description
1 polymer ?
#
loop_
_entity_poly.entity_id
_entity_poly.type
_entity_poly.pdbx_seq_one_letter_code
_entity_poly.pdbx_strand_id
1 'polypeptide(L)'
;YTKFLIMPMRGHFNVTGANVVFTWQTGYPYAVDFSHGYPRYNPGETSAVDVLYRGDVDATLVIASDPVSSFPRKAVENLVRRPLIVIDPCLSSTALMADVVIPSAFVGIEAEGTTYRMDHVPLPLKKVVEPPPGVLPDEEILRRILHRVRERKGKAS
;
A
#
# COMPACT_ATOMS: atom_id res chain seq x y z
N TYR A 1 40.35 -5.34 18.33
CA TYR A 1 39.46 -4.89 17.24
C TYR A 1 38.03 -4.99 17.74
N THR A 2 37.26 -3.90 17.70
CA THR A 2 35.84 -3.87 18.13
C THR A 2 34.97 -3.62 16.92
N LYS A 3 33.90 -4.41 16.76
CA LYS A 3 32.93 -4.30 15.66
C LYS A 3 31.64 -3.66 16.17
N PHE A 4 31.17 -2.64 15.46
CA PHE A 4 29.88 -2.00 15.70
C PHE A 4 28.98 -2.19 14.47
N LEU A 5 27.68 -2.35 14.70
CA LEU A 5 26.64 -2.49 13.68
C LEU A 5 25.44 -1.63 14.08
N ILE A 6 24.67 -1.18 13.08
CA ILE A 6 23.43 -0.43 13.27
C ILE A 6 22.30 -1.10 12.48
N MET A 7 21.10 -1.14 13.05
CA MET A 7 19.90 -1.66 12.41
C MET A 7 18.72 -0.72 12.69
N PRO A 8 17.96 -0.29 11.66
CA PRO A 8 16.79 0.54 11.88
C PRO A 8 15.63 -0.29 12.41
N MET A 9 15.00 0.17 13.49
CA MET A 9 13.76 -0.40 14.01
C MET A 9 12.60 -0.01 13.08
N ARG A 10 12.17 -0.94 12.22
CA ARG A 10 11.06 -0.74 11.28
C ARG A 10 9.72 -0.97 12.01
N GLY A 11 8.70 -0.19 11.65
CA GLY A 11 7.39 -0.19 12.34
C GLY A 11 6.50 -1.38 11.99
N HIS A 12 5.83 -1.33 10.85
CA HIS A 12 4.87 -2.36 10.44
C HIS A 12 5.56 -3.66 10.01
N PHE A 13 4.87 -4.79 10.21
CA PHE A 13 5.40 -6.15 10.02
C PHE A 13 6.01 -6.39 8.63
N ASN A 14 5.50 -5.73 7.57
CA ASN A 14 5.95 -5.91 6.19
C ASN A 14 6.37 -4.62 5.47
N VAL A 15 6.69 -3.54 6.19
CA VAL A 15 7.19 -2.31 5.55
C VAL A 15 8.51 -2.57 4.81
N THR A 16 9.35 -3.45 5.36
CA THR A 16 10.58 -3.89 4.70
C THR A 16 10.27 -4.62 3.39
N GLY A 17 9.23 -5.45 3.36
CA GLY A 17 8.88 -6.24 2.18
C GLY A 17 8.34 -5.38 1.05
N ALA A 18 7.49 -4.40 1.36
CA ALA A 18 7.05 -3.41 0.38
C ALA A 18 8.24 -2.70 -0.28
N ASN A 19 9.20 -2.23 0.52
CA ASN A 19 10.41 -1.58 0.01
C ASN A 19 11.28 -2.53 -0.83
N VAL A 20 11.45 -3.79 -0.41
CA VAL A 20 12.23 -4.80 -1.15
C VAL A 20 11.57 -5.09 -2.51
N VAL A 21 10.25 -5.31 -2.52
CA VAL A 21 9.50 -5.60 -3.76
C VAL A 21 9.55 -4.41 -4.71
N PHE A 22 9.29 -3.18 -4.24
CA PHE A 22 9.40 -1.99 -5.07
C PHE A 22 10.82 -1.80 -5.61
N THR A 23 11.84 -2.00 -4.79
CA THR A 23 13.24 -1.84 -5.21
C THR A 23 13.59 -2.82 -6.32
N TRP A 24 13.21 -4.10 -6.20
CA TRP A 24 13.52 -5.08 -7.23
C TRP A 24 12.69 -4.89 -8.51
N GLN A 25 11.42 -4.49 -8.39
CA GLN A 25 10.54 -4.30 -9.56
C GLN A 25 10.81 -2.99 -10.33
N THR A 26 11.21 -1.94 -9.62
CA THR A 26 11.26 -0.57 -10.17
C THR A 26 12.63 0.09 -10.10
N GLY A 27 13.55 -0.46 -9.30
CA GLY A 27 14.83 0.15 -8.94
C GLY A 27 14.76 1.07 -7.71
N TYR A 28 13.56 1.35 -7.17
CA TYR A 28 13.37 2.34 -6.11
C TYR A 28 12.48 1.84 -4.96
N PRO A 29 12.74 2.25 -3.70
CA PRO A 29 12.09 1.64 -2.53
C PRO A 29 10.68 2.15 -2.21
N TYR A 30 10.32 3.38 -2.55
CA TYR A 30 8.99 3.98 -2.30
C TYR A 30 8.85 5.25 -3.15
N ALA A 31 7.73 5.98 -3.06
CA ALA A 31 7.51 7.25 -3.78
C ALA A 31 7.82 7.18 -5.29
N VAL A 32 7.43 6.07 -5.93
CA VAL A 32 7.69 5.81 -7.35
C VAL A 32 6.56 6.37 -8.20
N ASP A 33 6.90 7.24 -9.14
CA ASP A 33 5.97 7.79 -10.12
C ASP A 33 6.11 7.05 -11.45
N PHE A 34 4.97 6.66 -12.03
CA PHE A 34 4.86 5.99 -13.33
C PHE A 34 4.15 6.85 -14.40
N SER A 35 3.85 8.12 -14.12
CA SER A 35 3.11 9.03 -15.00
C SER A 35 3.70 9.15 -16.42
N HIS A 36 5.03 9.08 -16.55
CA HIS A 36 5.76 9.20 -17.81
C HIS A 36 6.00 7.85 -18.52
N GLY A 37 5.43 6.75 -18.02
CA GLY A 37 5.59 5.41 -18.60
C GLY A 37 6.85 4.66 -18.18
N TYR A 38 7.70 5.26 -17.35
CA TYR A 38 8.87 4.64 -16.72
C TYR A 38 8.97 5.11 -15.25
N PRO A 39 9.59 4.30 -14.35
CA PRO A 39 9.66 4.65 -12.94
C PRO A 39 10.57 5.85 -12.69
N ARG A 40 10.06 6.87 -11.99
CA ARG A 40 10.82 8.01 -11.45
C ARG A 40 10.74 8.03 -9.93
N TYR A 41 11.80 8.45 -9.27
CA TYR A 41 11.91 8.48 -7.82
C TYR A 41 12.43 9.84 -7.36
N ASN A 42 11.56 10.63 -6.74
CA ASN A 42 11.93 11.91 -6.15
C ASN A 42 11.16 12.16 -4.84
N PRO A 43 11.60 11.55 -3.72
CA PRO A 43 11.04 11.87 -2.40
C PRO A 43 11.10 13.37 -2.11
N GLY A 44 10.00 13.95 -1.62
CA GLY A 44 9.81 15.40 -1.55
C GLY A 44 8.94 15.95 -2.69
N GLU A 45 8.88 15.25 -3.82
CA GLU A 45 7.98 15.56 -4.92
C GLU A 45 6.91 14.49 -5.11
N THR A 46 7.28 13.22 -5.15
CA THR A 46 6.40 12.09 -5.49
C THR A 46 5.96 11.28 -4.26
N SER A 47 6.26 11.76 -3.04
CA SER A 47 5.81 11.09 -1.82
C SER A 47 4.32 11.34 -1.58
N ALA A 48 3.63 10.38 -0.95
CA ALA A 48 2.20 10.46 -0.70
C ALA A 48 1.79 11.74 0.05
N VAL A 49 2.57 12.16 1.06
CA VAL A 49 2.27 13.37 1.82
C VAL A 49 2.47 14.61 0.95
N ASP A 50 3.53 14.67 0.14
CA ASP A 50 3.83 15.85 -0.68
C ASP A 50 2.77 16.08 -1.77
N VAL A 51 2.39 15.03 -2.50
CA VAL A 51 1.37 15.12 -3.57
C VAL A 51 0.00 15.46 -3.00
N LEU A 52 -0.36 14.91 -1.84
CA LEU A 52 -1.60 15.25 -1.14
C LEU A 52 -1.57 16.67 -0.60
N TYR A 53 -0.45 17.13 -0.05
CA TYR A 53 -0.31 18.48 0.48
C TYR A 53 -0.45 19.55 -0.60
N ARG A 54 0.08 19.29 -1.81
CA ARG A 54 -0.08 20.17 -2.99
C ARG A 54 -1.45 20.05 -3.65
N GLY A 55 -2.13 18.91 -3.50
CA GLY A 55 -3.44 18.65 -4.10
C GLY A 55 -3.36 18.23 -5.57
N ASP A 56 -2.20 17.69 -5.98
CA ASP A 56 -1.91 17.23 -7.34
C ASP A 56 -2.69 15.96 -7.71
N VAL A 57 -3.20 15.25 -6.70
CA VAL A 57 -3.92 13.98 -6.84
C VAL A 57 -5.41 14.20 -7.09
N ASP A 58 -5.97 13.44 -8.04
CA ASP A 58 -7.38 13.43 -8.42
C ASP A 58 -8.17 12.29 -7.77
N ALA A 59 -7.54 11.15 -7.47
CA ALA A 59 -8.11 10.02 -6.74
C ALA A 59 -7.04 9.28 -5.92
N THR A 60 -7.41 8.69 -4.78
CA THR A 60 -6.49 7.95 -3.90
C THR A 60 -6.98 6.53 -3.63
N LEU A 61 -6.06 5.57 -3.76
CA LEU A 61 -6.25 4.17 -3.33
C LEU A 61 -5.34 3.90 -2.12
N VAL A 62 -5.94 3.58 -0.98
CA VAL A 62 -5.26 3.23 0.26
C VAL A 62 -5.41 1.74 0.51
N ILE A 63 -4.32 1.06 0.84
CA ILE A 63 -4.29 -0.39 1.06
C ILE A 63 -3.61 -0.65 2.41
N ALA A 64 -4.30 -1.33 3.32
CA ALA A 64 -3.80 -1.75 4.64
C ALA A 64 -3.07 -0.64 5.41
N SER A 65 -3.60 0.59 5.37
CA SER A 65 -2.99 1.76 5.99
C SER A 65 -4.05 2.78 6.42
N ASP A 66 -3.74 3.58 7.44
CA ASP A 66 -4.63 4.61 7.99
C ASP A 66 -3.99 6.01 7.90
N PRO A 67 -3.92 6.62 6.69
CA PRO A 67 -3.35 7.94 6.48
C PRO A 67 -4.11 9.04 7.23
N VAL A 68 -5.43 8.94 7.43
CA VAL A 68 -6.21 9.96 8.17
C VAL A 68 -5.68 10.14 9.59
N SER A 69 -5.32 9.05 10.26
CA SER A 69 -4.80 9.10 11.64
C SER A 69 -3.32 9.48 11.72
N SER A 70 -2.55 9.35 10.62
CA SER A 70 -1.09 9.46 10.65
C SER A 70 -0.53 10.66 9.87
N PHE A 71 -1.30 11.25 8.95
CA PHE A 71 -0.82 12.34 8.10
C PHE A 71 -1.13 13.73 8.67
N PRO A 72 -0.39 14.77 8.26
CA PRO A 72 -0.69 16.15 8.62
C PRO A 72 -2.08 16.59 8.15
N ARG A 73 -2.77 17.42 8.95
CA ARG A 73 -4.14 17.89 8.71
C ARG A 73 -4.42 18.32 7.26
N LYS A 74 -3.54 19.12 6.66
CA LYS A 74 -3.74 19.63 5.29
C LYS A 74 -3.70 18.53 4.22
N ALA A 75 -2.86 17.51 4.40
CA ALA A 75 -2.85 16.36 3.50
C ALA A 75 -4.13 15.53 3.64
N VAL A 76 -4.62 15.36 4.88
CA VAL A 76 -5.89 14.67 5.16
C VAL A 76 -7.08 15.41 4.56
N GLU A 77 -7.15 16.74 4.67
CA GLU A 77 -8.21 17.55 4.05
C GLU A 77 -8.27 17.34 2.53
N ASN A 78 -7.13 17.30 1.86
CA ASN A 78 -7.07 17.04 0.42
C ASN A 78 -7.38 15.57 0.07
N LEU A 79 -6.97 14.63 0.92
CA LEU A 79 -7.27 13.21 0.77
C LEU A 79 -8.78 12.96 0.78
N VAL A 80 -9.49 13.49 1.77
CA VAL A 80 -10.94 13.26 1.97
C VAL A 80 -11.79 14.05 0.96
N ARG A 81 -11.26 15.15 0.41
CA ARG A 81 -11.97 15.95 -0.61
C ARG A 81 -12.00 15.27 -1.98
N ARG A 82 -11.12 14.30 -2.24
CA ARG A 82 -11.00 13.58 -3.51
C ARG A 82 -11.58 12.16 -3.35
N PRO A 83 -11.98 11.50 -4.45
CA PRO A 83 -12.34 10.10 -4.45
C PRO A 83 -11.33 9.23 -3.69
N LEU A 84 -11.78 8.63 -2.59
CA LEU A 84 -10.98 7.83 -1.68
C LEU A 84 -11.51 6.39 -1.66
N ILE A 85 -10.65 5.46 -2.10
CA ILE A 85 -10.92 4.02 -2.10
C ILE A 85 -9.99 3.38 -1.07
N VAL A 86 -10.55 2.56 -0.19
CA VAL A 86 -9.80 1.87 0.86
C VAL A 86 -9.97 0.36 0.73
N ILE A 87 -8.85 -0.36 0.77
CA ILE A 87 -8.78 -1.82 0.92
C ILE A 87 -8.17 -2.09 2.29
N ASP A 88 -8.97 -2.57 3.23
CA ASP A 88 -8.54 -2.78 4.62
C ASP A 88 -9.38 -3.91 5.26
N PRO A 89 -8.78 -4.85 6.01
CA PRO A 89 -9.55 -5.83 6.78
C PRO A 89 -10.25 -5.21 8.00
N CYS A 90 -9.78 -4.06 8.50
CA CYS A 90 -10.32 -3.38 9.67
C CYS A 90 -11.05 -2.08 9.30
N LEU A 91 -12.02 -1.70 10.12
CA LEU A 91 -12.63 -0.37 10.03
C LEU A 91 -11.69 0.68 10.65
N SER A 92 -10.87 1.31 9.81
CA SER A 92 -9.96 2.40 10.18
C SER A 92 -10.62 3.78 10.05
N SER A 93 -9.99 4.83 10.61
CA SER A 93 -10.47 6.22 10.46
C SER A 93 -10.53 6.63 8.98
N THR A 94 -9.57 6.15 8.19
CA THR A 94 -9.56 6.32 6.73
C THR A 94 -10.73 5.60 6.07
N ALA A 95 -11.05 4.36 6.47
CA ALA A 95 -12.20 3.64 5.94
C ALA A 95 -13.53 4.36 6.23
N LEU A 96 -13.67 4.98 7.41
CA LEU A 96 -14.86 5.77 7.76
C LEU A 96 -15.06 7.02 6.89
N MET A 97 -13.99 7.57 6.32
CA MET A 97 -14.02 8.75 5.47
C MET A 97 -13.97 8.41 3.97
N ALA A 98 -13.91 7.13 3.60
CA ALA A 98 -13.76 6.68 2.23
C ALA A 98 -15.10 6.63 1.48
N ASP A 99 -15.06 6.89 0.17
CA ASP A 99 -16.21 6.73 -0.71
C ASP A 99 -16.51 5.26 -1.00
N VAL A 100 -15.46 4.44 -1.06
CA VAL A 100 -15.54 3.00 -1.31
C VAL A 100 -14.62 2.26 -0.35
N VAL A 101 -15.19 1.32 0.40
CA VAL A 101 -14.45 0.41 1.27
C VAL A 101 -14.59 -1.01 0.74
N ILE A 102 -13.46 -1.66 0.47
CA ILE A 102 -13.40 -3.06 0.05
C ILE A 102 -12.74 -3.86 1.18
N PRO A 103 -13.48 -4.71 1.89
CA PRO A 103 -12.89 -5.54 2.94
C PRO A 103 -11.95 -6.57 2.32
N SER A 104 -10.76 -6.71 2.89
CA SER A 104 -9.79 -7.74 2.51
C SER A 104 -9.52 -8.73 3.64
N ALA A 105 -8.92 -9.88 3.29
CA ALA A 105 -8.58 -10.92 4.25
C ALA A 105 -7.31 -10.58 5.03
N PHE A 106 -7.24 -10.95 6.32
CA PHE A 106 -6.05 -10.76 7.13
C PHE A 106 -4.87 -11.65 6.69
N VAL A 107 -3.79 -11.04 6.22
CA VAL A 107 -2.55 -11.76 5.88
C VAL A 107 -1.89 -12.34 7.13
N GLY A 108 -1.61 -13.64 7.12
CA GLY A 108 -1.08 -14.40 8.26
C GLY A 108 -2.14 -14.93 9.23
N ILE A 109 -3.43 -14.73 8.94
CA ILE A 109 -4.55 -15.31 9.69
C ILE A 109 -5.51 -16.01 8.72
N GLU A 110 -6.02 -15.27 7.74
CA GLU A 110 -7.01 -15.73 6.76
C GLU A 110 -6.41 -15.96 5.36
N ALA A 111 -5.29 -15.29 5.08
CA ALA A 111 -4.54 -15.45 3.84
C ALA A 111 -3.07 -15.80 4.12
N GLU A 112 -2.46 -16.56 3.22
CA GLU A 112 -1.02 -16.78 3.20
C GLU A 112 -0.27 -15.59 2.58
N GLY A 113 1.04 -15.52 2.79
CA GLY A 113 1.85 -14.44 2.24
C GLY A 113 3.31 -14.52 2.65
N THR A 114 4.11 -13.54 2.22
CA THR A 114 5.49 -13.40 2.66
C THR A 114 5.69 -12.03 3.29
N THR A 115 6.25 -12.02 4.50
CA THR A 115 6.65 -10.78 5.17
C THR A 115 8.16 -10.71 5.32
N TYR A 116 8.72 -9.50 5.34
CA TYR A 116 10.15 -9.30 5.60
C TYR A 116 10.33 -8.65 6.96
N ARG A 117 11.13 -9.29 7.80
CA ARG A 117 11.54 -8.73 9.09
C ARG A 117 12.48 -7.52 8.88
N MET A 118 12.71 -6.73 9.93
CA MET A 118 13.58 -5.55 9.91
C MET A 118 15.01 -5.81 9.42
N ASP A 119 15.50 -7.04 9.51
CA ASP A 119 16.81 -7.50 9.03
C ASP A 119 16.78 -8.10 7.61
N HIS A 120 15.71 -7.82 6.86
CA HIS A 120 15.49 -8.32 5.49
C HIS A 120 15.33 -9.84 5.36
N VAL A 121 15.12 -10.56 6.46
CA VAL A 121 14.83 -12.00 6.42
C VAL A 121 13.38 -12.21 5.95
N PRO A 122 13.13 -12.96 4.85
CA PRO A 122 11.79 -13.33 4.43
C PRO A 122 11.22 -14.40 5.35
N LEU A 123 9.99 -14.19 5.80
CA LEU A 123 9.24 -15.09 6.65
C LEU A 123 7.91 -15.44 5.95
N PRO A 124 7.67 -16.72 5.62
CA PRO A 124 6.39 -17.15 5.09
C PRO A 124 5.32 -17.09 6.17
N LEU A 125 4.21 -16.43 5.87
CA LEU A 125 3.02 -16.35 6.72
C LEU A 125 2.08 -17.50 6.37
N LYS A 126 1.48 -18.10 7.40
CA LYS A 126 0.58 -19.23 7.26
C LYS A 126 -0.86 -18.79 7.47
N LYS A 127 -1.76 -19.36 6.68
CA LYS A 127 -3.19 -19.29 6.92
C LYS A 127 -3.57 -20.19 8.10
N VAL A 128 -4.36 -19.64 9.02
CA VAL A 128 -4.83 -20.32 10.24
C VAL A 128 -6.32 -20.61 10.16
N VAL A 129 -7.10 -19.71 9.57
CA VAL A 129 -8.55 -19.82 9.42
C VAL A 129 -8.99 -19.47 7.99
N GLU A 130 -10.18 -19.87 7.61
CA GLU A 130 -10.79 -19.43 6.34
C GLU A 130 -11.32 -18.00 6.47
N PRO A 131 -11.17 -17.16 5.43
CA PRO A 131 -11.77 -15.83 5.42
C PRO A 131 -13.31 -15.93 5.45
N PRO A 132 -14.01 -14.91 5.97
CA PRO A 132 -15.47 -14.84 5.91
C PRO A 132 -15.98 -14.94 4.46
N PRO A 133 -17.20 -15.50 4.25
CA PRO A 133 -17.77 -15.61 2.91
C PRO A 133 -17.82 -14.25 2.19
N GLY A 134 -17.24 -14.19 0.99
CA GLY A 134 -17.20 -12.99 0.16
C GLY A 134 -15.99 -12.06 0.40
N VAL A 135 -15.16 -12.31 1.41
CA VAL A 135 -13.90 -11.60 1.64
C VAL A 135 -12.79 -12.24 0.83
N LEU A 136 -12.03 -11.41 0.10
CA LEU A 136 -10.96 -11.85 -0.79
C LEU A 136 -9.60 -11.39 -0.26
N PRO A 137 -8.51 -12.12 -0.55
CA PRO A 137 -7.15 -11.62 -0.31
C PRO A 137 -6.87 -10.34 -1.10
N ASP A 138 -6.01 -9.47 -0.56
CA ASP A 138 -5.64 -8.19 -1.21
C ASP A 138 -5.14 -8.38 -2.64
N GLU A 139 -4.37 -9.43 -2.90
CA GLU A 139 -3.84 -9.75 -4.22
C GLU A 139 -4.95 -9.97 -5.26
N GLU A 140 -5.99 -10.73 -4.89
CA GLU A 140 -7.10 -11.04 -5.79
C GLU A 140 -7.94 -9.79 -6.08
N ILE A 141 -8.16 -8.95 -5.06
CA ILE A 141 -8.84 -7.66 -5.22
C ILE A 141 -8.06 -6.77 -6.21
N LEU A 142 -6.74 -6.64 -6.02
CA LEU A 142 -5.88 -5.85 -6.90
C LEU A 142 -5.82 -6.42 -8.33
N ARG A 143 -5.79 -7.74 -8.49
CA ARG A 143 -5.84 -8.40 -9.80
C ARG A 143 -7.12 -8.07 -10.55
N ARG A 144 -8.28 -8.12 -9.88
CA ARG A 144 -9.58 -7.76 -10.47
C ARG A 144 -9.66 -6.29 -10.87
N ILE A 145 -9.19 -5.39 -9.99
CA ILE A 145 -9.12 -3.95 -10.29
C ILE A 145 -8.23 -3.71 -11.50
N LEU A 146 -7.03 -4.30 -11.52
CA LEU A 146 -6.08 -4.16 -12.63
C LEU A 146 -6.66 -4.66 -13.95
N HIS A 147 -7.32 -5.81 -13.95
CA HIS A 147 -7.98 -6.36 -15.14
C HIS A 147 -9.02 -5.37 -15.68
N ARG A 148 -9.91 -4.86 -14.82
CA ARG A 148 -10.95 -3.91 -15.22
C ARG A 148 -10.39 -2.57 -15.71
N VAL A 149 -9.29 -2.10 -15.12
CA VAL A 149 -8.58 -0.90 -15.58
C VAL A 149 -7.95 -1.11 -16.95
N ARG A 150 -7.39 -2.29 -17.23
CA ARG A 150 -6.82 -2.63 -18.56
C ARG A 150 -7.88 -2.72 -19.64
N GLU A 151 -9.02 -3.33 -19.35
CA GLU A 151 -10.19 -3.36 -20.24
C GLU A 151 -10.64 -1.94 -20.61
N ARG A 152 -10.82 -1.07 -19.61
CA ARG A 152 -11.23 0.33 -19.83
C ARG A 152 -10.21 1.16 -20.59
N LYS A 153 -8.91 0.85 -20.45
CA LYS A 153 -7.82 1.53 -21.18
C LYS A 153 -7.59 0.97 -22.59
N GLY A 154 -8.38 -0.02 -23.04
CA GLY A 154 -8.19 -0.66 -24.35
C GLY A 154 -6.88 -1.43 -24.49
N LYS A 155 -6.23 -1.77 -23.37
CA LYS A 155 -4.95 -2.53 -23.33
C LYS A 155 -5.17 -4.01 -23.03
N ALA A 156 -6.39 -4.52 -23.26
CA ALA A 156 -6.69 -5.94 -23.16
C ALA A 156 -6.22 -6.65 -24.45
N SER A 157 -4.95 -7.04 -24.47
CA SER A 157 -4.38 -8.07 -25.36
C SER A 157 -3.26 -8.75 -24.60
#